data_AF-A0A498J5Z9-F1
#
_entry.id   AF-A0A498J5Z9-F1
#
_cell.length_a   1.000
_cell.length_b   1.000
_cell.length_c   1.000
_cell.angle_alpha   90.00
_cell.angle_beta   90.00
_cell.angle_gamma   90.00
#
_symmetry.space_group_name_H-M   'P 1'
#
loop_
_entity.id
_entity.type
_entity.pdbx_description
1 polymer ?
#
loop_
_entity_poly.entity_id
_entity_poly.type
_entity_poly.pdbx_seq_one_letter_code
_entity_poly.pdbx_strand_id
1 'polypeptide(L)'
;MSDTKSVIKQVEELYAIVHELDEENLGLKEGFMVGSIIEKLPSNWKDFKIYLKHLTEDISMYQRLLKLCMEEDHRKNEKYDTLSREEKLILWKEETHTR
;
A
#
# COMPACT_ATOMS: atom_id res chain seq x y z
N MET A 1 7.47 6.58 2.70
CA MET A 1 6.10 6.79 3.17
C MET A 1 6.09 6.67 4.66
N SER A 2 5.14 7.32 5.33
CA SER A 2 4.91 7.16 6.76
C SER A 2 4.06 5.91 7.02
N ASP A 3 4.39 5.16 8.07
CA ASP A 3 3.57 4.01 8.50
C ASP A 3 2.31 4.45 9.26
N THR A 4 2.22 5.73 9.65
CA THR A 4 1.07 6.27 10.39
C THR A 4 -0.16 6.56 9.51
N LYS A 5 -0.02 6.41 8.19
CA LYS A 5 -1.02 6.81 7.21
C LYS A 5 -1.12 5.77 6.11
N SER A 6 -2.32 5.58 5.58
CA SER A 6 -2.55 4.74 4.40
C SER A 6 -1.61 5.13 3.25
N VAL A 7 -1.11 4.12 2.54
CA VAL A 7 -0.32 4.26 1.31
C VAL A 7 -1.15 5.00 0.26
N ILE A 8 -2.44 4.67 0.13
CA ILE A 8 -3.35 5.33 -0.83
C ILE A 8 -3.50 6.81 -0.52
N LYS A 9 -3.78 7.16 0.73
CA LYS A 9 -3.89 8.57 1.11
C LYS A 9 -2.60 9.36 0.85
N GLN A 10 -1.44 8.74 1.04
CA GLN A 10 -0.15 9.37 0.73
C GLN A 10 0.07 9.53 -0.78
N VAL A 11 -0.39 8.57 -1.60
CA VAL A 11 -0.29 8.68 -3.06
C VAL A 11 -1.25 9.75 -3.60
N GLU A 12 -2.46 9.85 -3.07
CA GLU A 12 -3.41 10.93 -3.41
C GLU A 12 -2.82 12.32 -3.14
N GLU A 13 -2.15 12.50 -2.00
CA GLU A 13 -1.48 13.76 -1.64
C GLU A 13 -0.29 14.07 -2.56
N LEU A 14 0.49 13.05 -2.94
CA LEU A 14 1.55 13.23 -3.92
C LEU A 14 0.98 13.65 -5.28
N TYR A 15 -0.14 13.08 -5.70
CA TYR A 15 -0.82 13.47 -6.94
C TYR A 15 -1.33 14.90 -6.92
N ALA A 16 -1.88 15.35 -5.80
CA ALA A 16 -2.31 16.74 -5.64
C ALA A 16 -1.14 17.71 -5.84
N ILE A 17 0.00 17.44 -5.20
CA ILE A 17 1.23 18.24 -5.35
C ILE A 17 1.71 18.23 -6.81
N VAL A 18 1.67 17.07 -7.46
CA VAL A 18 2.12 16.95 -8.86
C VAL A 18 1.22 17.73 -9.80
N HIS A 19 -0.10 17.71 -9.57
CA HIS A 19 -1.04 18.49 -10.34
C HIS A 19 -0.77 20.00 -10.19
N GLU A 20 -0.54 20.47 -8.96
CA GLU A 20 -0.15 21.85 -8.69
C GLU A 20 1.17 22.21 -9.41
N LEU A 21 2.17 21.32 -9.40
CA LEU A 21 3.42 21.53 -10.13
C LEU A 21 3.22 21.57 -11.65
N ASP A 22 2.31 20.76 -12.19
CA ASP A 22 2.01 20.74 -13.62
C ASP A 22 1.37 22.05 -14.08
N GLU A 23 0.50 22.65 -13.26
CA GLU A 23 -0.07 23.99 -13.49
C GLU A 23 1.01 25.09 -13.55
N GLU A 24 2.12 24.91 -12.82
CA GLU A 24 3.28 25.80 -12.85
C GLU A 24 4.32 25.43 -13.93
N ASN A 25 4.01 24.46 -14.80
CA ASN A 25 4.91 23.94 -15.84
C ASN A 25 6.19 23.27 -15.27
N LEU A 26 6.09 22.74 -14.04
CA LEU A 26 7.11 22.00 -13.28
C LEU A 26 6.74 20.51 -13.14
N GLY A 27 5.88 20.00 -14.03
CA GLY A 27 5.39 18.63 -14.04
C GLY A 27 6.52 17.59 -14.00
N LEU A 28 6.27 16.50 -13.25
CA LEU A 28 7.21 15.39 -13.13
C LEU A 28 6.94 14.33 -14.19
N LYS A 29 8.02 13.72 -14.71
CA LYS A 29 7.88 12.56 -15.60
C LYS A 29 7.19 11.41 -14.87
N GLU A 30 6.21 10.78 -15.52
CA GLU A 30 5.46 9.65 -14.96
C GLU A 30 6.37 8.56 -14.38
N GLY A 31 7.42 8.17 -15.11
CA GLY A 31 8.38 7.16 -14.65
C GLY A 31 9.12 7.55 -13.36
N PHE A 32 9.43 8.84 -13.18
CA PHE A 32 10.04 9.33 -11.95
C PHE A 32 9.06 9.22 -10.77
N MET A 33 7.79 9.53 -11.01
CA MET A 33 6.74 9.44 -9.98
C MET A 33 6.50 7.99 -9.56
N VAL A 34 6.28 7.12 -10.54
CA VAL A 34 6.05 5.69 -10.30
C VAL A 34 7.24 5.07 -9.58
N GLY A 35 8.46 5.34 -10.04
CA GLY A 35 9.69 4.88 -9.37
C GLY A 35 9.80 5.38 -7.94
N SER A 36 9.48 6.66 -7.69
CA SER A 36 9.51 7.26 -6.35
C SER A 36 8.48 6.64 -5.41
N ILE A 37 7.25 6.40 -5.87
CA ILE A 37 6.20 5.73 -5.08
C ILE A 37 6.64 4.32 -4.70
N ILE A 38 7.07 3.51 -5.68
CA ILE A 38 7.54 2.12 -5.46
C ILE A 38 8.70 2.10 -4.46
N GLU A 39 9.66 3.00 -4.60
CA GLU A 39 10.82 3.03 -3.71
C GLU A 39 10.47 3.42 -2.27
N LYS A 40 9.46 4.28 -2.10
CA LYS A 40 9.02 4.81 -0.81
C LYS A 40 7.96 3.97 -0.09
N LEU A 41 7.50 2.86 -0.68
CA LEU A 41 6.57 1.94 -0.02
C LEU A 41 7.11 1.45 1.34
N PRO A 42 6.24 1.19 2.33
CA PRO A 42 6.64 0.66 3.63
C PRO A 42 7.40 -0.67 3.54
N SER A 43 8.23 -0.98 4.54
CA SER A 43 9.09 -2.17 4.53
C SER A 43 8.33 -3.49 4.46
N ASN A 44 7.12 -3.55 5.02
CA ASN A 44 6.25 -4.72 4.95
C ASN A 44 5.60 -4.94 3.55
N TRP A 45 5.85 -4.06 2.57
CA TRP A 45 5.41 -4.20 1.17
C TRP A 45 6.50 -4.76 0.24
N LYS A 46 7.61 -5.30 0.78
CA LYS A 46 8.78 -5.73 0.00
C LYS A 46 8.45 -6.63 -1.21
N ASP A 47 7.55 -7.59 -1.06
CA ASP A 47 7.22 -8.55 -2.11
C ASP A 47 6.36 -7.89 -3.19
N PHE A 48 5.43 -7.02 -2.77
CA PHE A 48 4.64 -6.20 -3.68
C PHE A 48 5.50 -5.18 -4.44
N LYS A 49 6.53 -4.63 -3.80
CA LYS A 49 7.50 -3.74 -4.45
C LYS A 49 8.24 -4.46 -5.59
N ILE A 50 8.63 -5.73 -5.39
CA ILE A 50 9.23 -6.56 -6.45
C ILE A 50 8.23 -6.79 -7.58
N TYR A 51 6.98 -7.14 -7.24
CA TYR A 51 5.90 -7.30 -8.21
C TYR A 51 5.70 -6.05 -9.08
N LEU A 52 5.63 -4.86 -8.46
CA LEU A 52 5.48 -3.60 -9.20
C LEU A 52 6.66 -3.28 -10.13
N LYS A 53 7.89 -3.69 -9.78
CA LYS A 53 9.08 -3.52 -10.62
C LYS A 53 9.09 -4.43 -11.85
N HIS A 54 8.47 -5.61 -11.76
CA HIS A 54 8.33 -6.53 -12.89
C HIS A 54 7.09 -6.25 -13.73
N LEU A 55 6.20 -5.38 -13.26
CA LEU A 55 5.05 -4.94 -14.02
C LEU A 55 5.54 -4.16 -15.25
N THR A 56 5.14 -4.59 -16.44
CA THR A 56 5.61 -4.00 -17.71
C THR A 56 5.35 -2.50 -17.77
N GLU A 57 6.21 -1.76 -18.46
CA GLU A 57 6.05 -0.32 -18.68
C GLU A 57 4.74 0.01 -19.42
N ASP A 58 4.22 -0.95 -20.22
CA ASP A 58 2.97 -0.84 -21.01
C ASP A 58 1.68 -0.68 -20.18
N ILE A 59 1.72 -0.96 -18.87
CA ILE A 59 0.57 -0.77 -17.98
C ILE A 59 0.49 0.71 -17.60
N SER A 60 -0.71 1.30 -17.56
CA SER A 60 -0.84 2.73 -17.24
C SER A 60 -0.59 3.04 -15.77
N MET A 61 -0.26 4.29 -15.43
CA MET A 61 -0.18 4.73 -14.03
C MET A 61 -1.42 4.37 -13.22
N TYR A 62 -2.61 4.60 -13.79
CA TYR A 62 -3.89 4.29 -13.17
C TYR A 62 -4.00 2.80 -12.80
N GLN A 63 -3.57 1.90 -13.69
CA GLN A 63 -3.59 0.47 -13.42
C GLN A 63 -2.59 0.08 -12.30
N ARG A 64 -1.44 0.75 -12.20
CA ARG A 64 -0.49 0.55 -11.08
C ARG A 64 -1.08 1.03 -9.75
N LEU A 65 -1.78 2.16 -9.75
CA LEU A 65 -2.49 2.67 -8.57
C LEU A 65 -3.63 1.77 -8.13
N LEU A 66 -4.40 1.24 -9.07
CA LEU A 66 -5.49 0.32 -8.77
C LEU A 66 -4.94 -0.93 -8.05
N LYS A 67 -3.80 -1.45 -8.51
CA LYS A 67 -3.09 -2.56 -7.85
C LYS A 67 -2.63 -2.18 -6.43
N LEU A 68 -2.09 -0.97 -6.24
CA LEU A 68 -1.72 -0.46 -4.91
C LEU A 68 -2.94 -0.42 -3.96
N CYS A 69 -4.11 0.00 -4.46
CA CYS A 69 -5.34 0.08 -3.67
C CYS A 69 -5.83 -1.31 -3.25
N MET A 70 -5.90 -2.23 -4.21
CA MET A 70 -6.28 -3.63 -3.96
C MET A 70 -5.35 -4.30 -2.94
N GLU A 71 -4.04 -4.07 -3.06
CA GLU A 71 -3.06 -4.62 -2.13
C GLU A 71 -3.20 -4.04 -0.72
N GLU A 72 -3.49 -2.74 -0.59
CA GLU A 72 -3.72 -2.13 0.72
C GLU A 72 -4.95 -2.75 1.40
N ASP A 73 -6.04 -2.92 0.67
CA ASP A 73 -7.28 -3.49 1.19
C ASP A 73 -7.13 -4.98 1.52
N HIS A 74 -6.40 -5.73 0.68
CA HIS A 74 -6.03 -7.11 0.97
C HIS A 74 -5.29 -7.22 2.31
N ARG A 75 -4.27 -6.38 2.53
CA ARG A 75 -3.49 -6.37 3.77
C ARG A 75 -4.31 -5.95 4.99
N LYS A 76 -5.28 -5.04 4.83
CA LYS A 76 -6.22 -4.69 5.90
C LYS A 76 -7.06 -5.92 6.29
N ASN A 77 -7.63 -6.61 5.31
CA ASN A 77 -8.48 -7.78 5.54
C ASN A 77 -7.70 -8.95 6.17
N GLU A 78 -6.49 -9.25 5.68
CA GLU A 78 -5.64 -10.27 6.30
C GLU A 78 -5.32 -9.97 7.77
N LYS A 79 -5.12 -8.69 8.10
CA LYS A 79 -4.87 -8.27 9.48
C LYS A 79 -6.10 -8.48 10.37
N TYR A 80 -7.30 -8.16 9.89
CA TYR A 80 -8.55 -8.44 10.62
C TYR A 80 -8.75 -9.94 10.84
N ASP A 81 -8.50 -10.76 9.81
CA ASP A 81 -8.61 -12.22 9.91
C ASP A 81 -7.59 -12.81 10.90
N THR A 82 -6.37 -12.29 10.91
CA THR A 82 -5.30 -12.72 11.83
C THR A 82 -5.65 -12.35 13.27
N LEU A 83 -6.07 -11.12 13.52
CA LEU A 83 -6.51 -10.67 14.85
C LEU A 83 -7.70 -11.50 15.36
N SER A 84 -8.69 -11.76 14.50
CA SER A 84 -9.84 -12.60 14.86
C SER A 84 -9.44 -14.04 15.21
N ARG A 85 -8.44 -14.62 14.53
CA ARG A 85 -7.91 -15.95 14.88
C ARG A 85 -7.14 -15.93 16.19
N GLU A 86 -6.32 -14.92 16.42
CA GLU A 86 -5.55 -14.76 17.65
C GLU A 86 -6.46 -14.59 18.87
N GLU A 87 -7.52 -13.78 18.76
CA GLU A 87 -8.56 -13.60 19.79
C GLU A 87 -9.25 -14.94 20.12
N LYS A 88 -9.63 -15.72 19.10
CA LYS A 88 -10.23 -17.06 19.29
C LYS A 88 -9.26 -18.05 19.93
N LEU A 89 -7.97 -17.99 19.59
CA LEU A 89 -6.92 -18.81 20.19
C LEU A 89 -6.68 -18.46 21.67
N ILE A 90 -6.75 -17.17 22.02
CA ILE A 90 -6.63 -16.71 23.41
C ILE A 90 -7.83 -17.21 24.23
N LEU A 91 -9.05 -17.01 23.73
CA LEU A 91 -10.27 -17.51 24.37
C LEU A 91 -10.23 -19.03 24.61
N TRP A 92 -9.79 -19.80 23.60
CA TRP A 92 -9.67 -21.26 23.74
C TRP A 92 -8.65 -21.68 24.81
N LYS A 93 -7.53 -20.94 24.94
CA LYS A 93 -6.54 -21.18 25.99
C LYS A 93 -7.07 -20.86 27.38
N GLU A 94 -7.87 -19.82 27.52
CA GLU A 94 -8.48 -19.42 28.80
C GLU A 94 -9.54 -20.42 29.28
N GLU A 95 -10.41 -20.89 28.36
CA GLU A 95 -11.44 -21.91 28.66
C GLU A 95 -10.85 -23.27 29.02
N THR A 96 -9.68 -23.62 28.47
CA THR A 96 -9.01 -24.90 28.78
C THR A 96 -8.16 -24.84 30.06
N HIS A 97 -7.79 -23.65 30.53
CA HIS A 97 -7.06 -23.47 31.80
C HIS A 97 -7.98 -23.29 33.03
N THR A 98 -9.28 -23.03 32.82
CA THR A 98 -10.27 -22.86 33.90
C THR A 98 -11.03 -24.15 34.28
N ARG A 99 -10.59 -25.31 33.79
CA ARG A 99 -11.17 -26.63 34.05
C ARG A 99 -10.16 -27.60 34.64
#